data_AF-A0A6I2Y1E0-F1
#
_entry.id   AF-A0A6I2Y1E0-F1
#
_cell.length_a   1.000
_cell.length_b   1.000
_cell.length_c   1.000
_cell.angle_alpha   90.00
_cell.angle_beta   90.00
_cell.angle_gamma   90.00
#
_symmetry.space_group_name_H-M   'P 1'
#
loop_
_entity.id
_entity.type
_entity.pdbx_description
1 polymer ?
#
loop_
_entity_poly.entity_id
_entity_poly.type
_entity_poly.pdbx_seq_one_letter_code
_entity_poly.pdbx_strand_id
1 'polypeptide(L)'
;MRSPVRALIVLAGIISLTLVAAPMAMAHESVVSEPRSADARMPSAPSPGAACKKQGATSGTFTCKKVKSKLVWVAAAAVSLQDPLCSASTYTSQVSSVSCSGNSITFRSNGLPGSAFTTMVGITATNQQYPRPHDYSFTFPRTPAAAAAPTVPGSGAIGVAVNGVPLFSPWTQGAILQHTLDMGELDVCGGHAGRGDDYHYHIAPKCLIDSLGAAKVETQKSPIGIANDGNPIRALGWFQPSASVESQLDKCRGMRDAAGKYFYNVQSTAKWDILNCFTNQVVNTSRDNWTGRFDSQGNPIVGAKVALTITNSSTVEASGVKCYVMEGDLRNQQVIQTDQSVKSTSGPTAIFYCDPACYTEFFEPTARFPGGSVYYERVTTRCPSGFNPQSLPLLAGYAGPSLGKRAAQG
;
A
#
# COMPACT_ATOMS: atom_id res chain seq x y z
N MET A 1 51.68 48.78 -23.46
CA MET A 1 50.73 49.68 -24.16
C MET A 1 49.31 49.12 -23.98
N ARG A 2 48.45 49.90 -23.32
CA ARG A 2 46.97 49.98 -23.30
C ARG A 2 46.07 48.72 -23.40
N SER A 3 45.22 48.59 -22.38
CA SER A 3 43.93 47.86 -22.32
C SER A 3 42.93 48.26 -23.43
N PRO A 4 41.74 47.62 -23.46
CA PRO A 4 40.60 48.33 -22.87
C PRO A 4 39.63 47.49 -22.02
N VAL A 5 38.94 48.24 -21.17
CA VAL A 5 37.84 47.93 -20.25
C VAL A 5 36.51 48.30 -20.92
N ARG A 6 35.42 47.58 -20.62
CA ARG A 6 34.01 48.08 -20.70
C ARG A 6 33.25 47.49 -19.50
N ALA A 7 32.95 48.27 -18.46
CA ALA A 7 31.88 49.27 -18.30
C ALA A 7 30.62 48.65 -17.66
N LEU A 8 30.51 48.87 -16.34
CA LEU A 8 29.38 48.53 -15.48
C LEU A 8 28.46 49.77 -15.41
N ILE A 9 27.17 49.62 -15.73
CA ILE A 9 26.16 50.67 -15.50
C ILE A 9 25.30 50.23 -14.32
N VAL A 10 25.27 51.09 -13.29
CA VAL A 10 24.43 51.01 -12.10
C VAL A 10 23.17 51.82 -12.37
N LEU A 11 21.98 51.24 -12.19
CA LEU A 11 20.74 51.99 -11.98
C LEU A 11 20.11 51.55 -10.66
N ALA A 12 19.96 52.51 -9.75
CA ALA A 12 19.27 52.40 -8.48
C ALA A 12 17.77 52.56 -8.68
N GLY A 13 16.98 51.60 -8.19
CA GLY A 13 15.52 51.67 -8.10
C GLY A 13 15.08 51.66 -6.64
N ILE A 14 14.52 52.77 -6.18
CA ILE A 14 13.96 52.99 -4.85
C ILE A 14 12.57 52.35 -4.80
N ILE A 15 12.34 51.43 -3.85
CA ILE A 15 10.99 50.96 -3.50
C ILE A 15 10.77 51.22 -2.01
N SER A 16 9.83 52.13 -1.74
CA SER A 16 9.40 52.54 -0.41
C SER A 16 8.63 51.42 0.30
N LEU A 17 9.05 51.15 1.53
CA LEU A 17 8.44 50.21 2.47
C LEU A 17 7.31 50.91 3.23
N THR A 18 6.06 50.52 3.00
CA THR A 18 4.92 50.93 3.83
C THR A 18 4.60 49.86 4.87
N LEU A 19 4.93 50.17 6.13
CA LEU A 19 4.44 49.48 7.32
C LEU A 19 2.92 49.72 7.45
N VAL A 20 2.15 48.65 7.60
CA VAL A 20 0.78 48.72 8.13
C VAL A 20 0.79 48.10 9.52
N ALA A 21 0.55 48.94 10.53
CA ALA A 21 0.45 48.59 11.93
C ALA A 21 -0.90 47.92 12.24
N ALA A 22 -0.87 46.90 13.09
CA ALA A 22 -2.05 46.28 13.69
C ALA A 22 -2.67 47.20 14.77
N PRO A 23 -4.00 47.32 14.88
CA PRO A 23 -4.63 47.91 16.04
C PRO A 23 -4.91 46.87 17.14
N MET A 24 -4.88 47.40 18.36
CA MET A 24 -4.90 46.75 19.66
C MET A 24 -6.20 46.03 20.01
N ALA A 25 -6.05 45.04 20.89
CA ALA A 25 -7.12 44.48 21.71
C ALA A 25 -7.75 45.55 22.61
N MET A 26 -9.08 45.58 22.65
CA MET A 26 -9.88 46.26 23.66
C MET A 26 -10.83 45.21 24.25
N ALA A 27 -10.69 45.00 25.55
CA ALA A 27 -11.60 44.21 26.35
C ALA A 27 -12.99 44.86 26.36
N HIS A 28 -14.05 44.05 26.33
CA HIS A 28 -15.39 44.53 26.64
C HIS A 28 -16.13 43.52 27.52
N GLU A 29 -16.69 44.07 28.59
CA GLU A 29 -17.46 43.47 29.67
C GLU A 29 -18.52 42.45 29.25
N SER A 30 -18.59 41.41 30.06
CA SER A 30 -19.72 40.51 30.24
C SER A 30 -20.93 41.25 30.82
N VAL A 31 -22.01 41.36 30.04
CA VAL A 31 -23.36 41.64 30.54
C VAL A 31 -24.30 40.51 30.12
N VAL A 32 -24.94 39.97 31.14
CA VAL A 32 -25.93 38.90 31.16
C VAL A 32 -27.12 39.23 30.23
N SER A 33 -27.54 38.27 29.40
CA SER A 33 -28.89 38.25 28.83
C SER A 33 -29.46 36.83 28.87
N GLU A 34 -30.63 36.72 29.51
CA GLU A 34 -31.46 35.53 29.68
C GLU A 34 -32.01 34.98 28.33
N PRO A 35 -32.44 33.70 28.28
CA PRO A 35 -32.72 33.02 27.04
C PRO A 35 -34.07 33.43 26.45
N ARG A 36 -34.08 33.85 25.18
CA ARG A 36 -35.29 33.80 24.37
C ARG A 36 -35.51 32.37 23.89
N SER A 37 -36.54 31.75 24.47
CA SER A 37 -37.14 30.51 23.97
C SER A 37 -37.57 30.69 22.50
N ALA A 38 -36.93 29.95 21.60
CA ALA A 38 -37.42 29.69 20.26
C ALA A 38 -37.39 28.17 20.06
N ASP A 39 -38.56 27.57 20.27
CA ASP A 39 -38.87 26.16 20.07
C ASP A 39 -38.73 25.81 18.57
N ALA A 40 -37.50 25.55 18.12
CA ALA A 40 -37.22 24.98 16.81
C ALA A 40 -37.41 23.47 16.90
N ARG A 41 -38.67 23.05 16.89
CA ARG A 41 -39.09 21.65 16.79
C ARG A 41 -38.38 21.02 15.58
N MET A 42 -37.47 20.08 15.83
CA MET A 42 -36.89 19.25 14.77
C MET A 42 -38.03 18.62 13.96
N PRO A 43 -37.99 18.63 12.61
CA PRO A 43 -39.01 17.98 11.81
C PRO A 43 -39.09 16.50 12.20
N SER A 44 -40.31 16.03 12.49
CA SER A 44 -40.58 14.64 12.81
C SER A 44 -40.07 13.74 11.69
N ALA A 45 -39.34 12.67 12.05
CA ALA A 45 -38.85 11.69 11.10
C ALA A 45 -40.02 11.10 10.28
N PRO A 46 -39.86 10.91 8.96
CA PRO A 46 -40.93 10.41 8.11
C PRO A 46 -41.31 8.97 8.46
N SER A 47 -42.60 8.64 8.33
CA SER A 47 -43.09 7.27 8.53
C SER A 47 -42.89 6.40 7.28
N PRO A 48 -42.69 5.07 7.41
CA PRO A 48 -42.67 4.17 6.26
C PRO A 48 -43.96 4.28 5.44
N GLY A 49 -43.84 4.35 4.11
CA GLY A 49 -44.96 4.51 3.18
C GLY A 49 -45.43 5.95 2.95
N ALA A 50 -44.93 6.93 3.71
CA ALA A 50 -45.25 8.33 3.47
C ALA A 50 -44.70 8.82 2.13
N ALA A 51 -45.43 9.71 1.45
CA ALA A 51 -45.01 10.24 0.15
C ALA A 51 -43.72 11.05 0.26
N CYS A 52 -42.83 10.90 -0.73
CA CYS A 52 -41.58 11.65 -0.83
C CYS A 52 -41.43 12.31 -2.20
N LYS A 53 -40.75 13.45 -2.25
CA LYS A 53 -40.73 14.32 -3.44
C LYS A 53 -39.65 13.98 -4.46
N LYS A 54 -38.56 13.33 -4.04
CA LYS A 54 -37.38 13.09 -4.87
C LYS A 54 -36.81 11.70 -4.63
N GLN A 55 -36.81 10.87 -5.69
CA GLN A 55 -36.18 9.55 -5.66
C GLN A 55 -34.72 9.67 -5.20
N GLY A 56 -34.32 8.85 -4.23
CA GLY A 56 -32.97 8.88 -3.65
C GLY A 56 -32.76 9.89 -2.52
N ALA A 57 -33.75 10.71 -2.15
CA ALA A 57 -33.66 11.54 -0.95
C ALA A 57 -33.58 10.67 0.32
N THR A 58 -32.77 11.09 1.29
CA THR A 58 -32.58 10.42 2.58
C THR A 58 -33.09 11.31 3.72
N SER A 59 -33.66 10.69 4.75
CA SER A 59 -34.10 11.37 5.98
C SER A 59 -34.06 10.38 7.13
N GLY A 60 -33.10 10.55 8.05
CA GLY A 60 -32.81 9.57 9.09
C GLY A 60 -32.54 8.18 8.50
N THR A 61 -33.27 7.18 8.99
CA THR A 61 -33.18 5.78 8.55
C THR A 61 -34.05 5.46 7.32
N PHE A 62 -34.54 6.46 6.57
CA PHE A 62 -35.43 6.27 5.42
C PHE A 62 -34.80 6.74 4.10
N THR A 63 -35.15 6.05 3.01
CA THR A 63 -34.78 6.43 1.64
C THR A 63 -36.03 6.49 0.77
N CYS A 64 -36.14 7.53 -0.05
CA CYS A 64 -37.25 7.69 -0.99
C CYS A 64 -37.08 6.75 -2.20
N LYS A 65 -37.97 5.76 -2.36
CA LYS A 65 -37.96 4.81 -3.48
C LYS A 65 -39.31 4.76 -4.20
N LYS A 66 -39.29 4.34 -5.46
CA LYS A 66 -40.50 4.14 -6.26
C LYS A 66 -41.09 2.75 -5.97
N VAL A 67 -42.28 2.70 -5.38
CA VAL A 67 -43.02 1.47 -5.06
C VAL A 67 -44.38 1.55 -5.73
N LYS A 68 -44.72 0.57 -6.58
CA LYS A 68 -45.99 0.54 -7.36
C LYS A 68 -46.32 1.91 -7.98
N SER A 69 -45.34 2.52 -8.66
CA SER A 69 -45.43 3.81 -9.34
C SER A 69 -45.56 5.07 -8.47
N LYS A 70 -45.50 4.97 -7.13
CA LYS A 70 -45.48 6.12 -6.21
C LYS A 70 -44.12 6.25 -5.52
N LEU A 71 -43.67 7.48 -5.29
CA LEU A 71 -42.48 7.76 -4.49
C LEU A 71 -42.85 7.77 -3.01
N VAL A 72 -42.32 6.82 -2.25
CA VAL A 72 -42.57 6.69 -0.82
C VAL A 72 -41.27 6.51 -0.04
N TRP A 73 -41.27 6.99 1.20
CA TRP A 73 -40.24 6.67 2.18
C TRP A 73 -40.30 5.19 2.49
N VAL A 74 -39.26 4.46 2.15
CA VAL A 74 -39.05 3.10 2.66
C VAL A 74 -37.99 3.18 3.74
N ALA A 75 -38.11 2.34 4.77
CA ALA A 75 -36.98 2.12 5.66
C ALA A 75 -35.78 1.78 4.77
N ALA A 76 -34.67 2.50 4.97
CA ALA A 76 -33.40 2.04 4.46
C ALA A 76 -33.27 0.60 4.91
N ALA A 77 -32.88 -0.30 4.00
CA ALA A 77 -32.60 -1.67 4.38
C ALA A 77 -31.67 -1.57 5.59
N ALA A 78 -32.10 -2.14 6.73
CA ALA A 78 -31.21 -2.24 7.87
C ALA A 78 -29.93 -2.83 7.31
N VAL A 79 -28.82 -2.07 7.35
CA VAL A 79 -27.53 -2.65 7.02
C VAL A 79 -27.42 -3.83 7.94
N SER A 80 -27.36 -5.04 7.36
CA SER A 80 -27.32 -6.27 8.14
C SER A 80 -26.40 -6.05 9.33
N LEU A 81 -26.91 -6.28 10.53
CA LEU A 81 -26.12 -6.25 11.77
C LEU A 81 -25.03 -7.34 11.76
N GLN A 82 -24.97 -8.14 10.69
CA GLN A 82 -23.96 -9.16 10.41
C GLN A 82 -23.25 -8.80 9.09
N ASP A 83 -22.68 -7.59 8.98
CA ASP A 83 -21.64 -7.36 7.97
C ASP A 83 -20.35 -8.04 8.47
N PRO A 84 -19.86 -9.11 7.83
CA PRO A 84 -18.67 -9.81 8.32
C PRO A 84 -17.47 -8.88 8.44
N LEU A 85 -17.38 -7.85 7.58
CA LEU A 85 -16.30 -6.85 7.63
C LEU A 85 -16.34 -5.95 8.88
N CYS A 86 -17.47 -5.90 9.60
CA CYS A 86 -17.59 -5.18 10.87
C CYS A 86 -17.22 -6.04 12.08
N SER A 87 -16.98 -7.35 11.91
CA SER A 87 -16.54 -8.22 12.99
C SER A 87 -15.02 -8.20 13.14
N ALA A 88 -14.52 -7.97 14.35
CA ALA A 88 -13.10 -8.09 14.66
C ALA A 88 -12.56 -9.51 14.36
N SER A 89 -13.40 -10.55 14.48
CA SER A 89 -13.02 -11.95 14.20
C SER A 89 -12.73 -12.26 12.73
N THR A 90 -13.11 -11.35 11.82
CA THR A 90 -12.79 -11.45 10.39
C THR A 90 -11.31 -11.16 10.13
N TYR A 91 -10.72 -10.28 10.93
CA TYR A 91 -9.33 -9.84 10.78
C TYR A 91 -8.37 -10.74 11.56
N THR A 92 -7.10 -10.73 11.17
CA THR A 92 -6.04 -11.39 11.94
C THR A 92 -5.53 -10.48 13.05
N SER A 93 -4.63 -11.00 13.90
CA SER A 93 -4.02 -10.24 14.99
C SER A 93 -3.13 -9.07 14.54
N GLN A 94 -2.81 -8.95 13.25
CA GLN A 94 -2.04 -7.84 12.68
C GLN A 94 -2.89 -6.58 12.45
N VAL A 95 -4.21 -6.70 12.59
CA VAL A 95 -5.17 -5.59 12.48
C VAL A 95 -5.64 -5.18 13.87
N SER A 96 -5.73 -3.88 14.11
CA SER A 96 -6.20 -3.31 15.37
C SER A 96 -7.26 -2.23 15.14
N SER A 97 -7.94 -1.84 16.22
CA SER A 97 -8.89 -0.72 16.23
C SER A 97 -10.01 -0.84 15.19
N VAL A 98 -10.50 -2.06 14.98
CA VAL A 98 -11.66 -2.32 14.11
C VAL A 98 -12.88 -1.61 14.70
N SER A 99 -13.42 -0.67 13.93
CA SER A 99 -14.62 0.08 14.28
C SER A 99 -15.55 0.16 13.08
N CYS A 100 -16.84 0.07 13.35
CA CYS A 100 -17.88 0.04 12.35
C CYS A 100 -18.99 1.02 12.75
N SER A 101 -19.22 2.03 11.92
CA SER A 101 -20.29 3.01 12.08
C SER A 101 -21.49 2.66 11.19
N GLY A 102 -22.48 3.54 11.07
CA GLY A 102 -23.54 3.37 10.07
C GLY A 102 -23.01 3.45 8.63
N ASN A 103 -21.90 4.17 8.40
CA ASN A 103 -21.45 4.55 7.06
C ASN A 103 -20.08 3.95 6.68
N SER A 104 -19.24 3.65 7.67
CA SER A 104 -17.84 3.28 7.44
C SER A 104 -17.36 2.12 8.30
N ILE A 105 -16.34 1.44 7.80
CA ILE A 105 -15.51 0.46 8.49
C ILE A 105 -14.10 1.05 8.57
N THR A 106 -13.49 1.07 9.75
CA THR A 106 -12.14 1.61 9.96
C THR A 106 -11.31 0.64 10.77
N PHE A 107 -10.01 0.56 10.47
CA PHE A 107 -9.04 -0.22 11.25
C PHE A 107 -7.62 0.26 10.96
N ARG A 108 -6.66 -0.23 11.75
CA ARG A 108 -5.23 0.08 11.60
C ARG A 108 -4.42 -1.19 11.40
N SER A 109 -3.27 -1.05 10.75
CA SER A 109 -2.29 -2.13 10.60
C SER A 109 -0.90 -1.56 10.39
N ASN A 110 0.13 -2.37 10.68
CA ASN A 110 1.50 -2.05 10.32
C ASN A 110 1.88 -2.50 8.89
N GLY A 111 0.94 -3.09 8.14
CA GLY A 111 1.15 -3.50 6.76
C GLY A 111 2.00 -4.75 6.57
N LEU A 112 2.39 -5.43 7.65
CA LEU A 112 3.17 -6.66 7.59
C LEU A 112 2.30 -7.89 7.85
N PRO A 113 2.58 -9.02 7.18
CA PRO A 113 1.96 -10.28 7.54
C PRO A 113 2.45 -10.75 8.93
N GLY A 114 1.83 -11.81 9.46
CA GLY A 114 2.31 -12.43 10.69
C GLY A 114 3.74 -12.95 10.53
N SER A 115 4.51 -12.96 11.63
CA SER A 115 5.93 -13.36 11.63
C SER A 115 6.20 -14.79 11.17
N ALA A 116 5.18 -15.64 11.14
CA ALA A 116 5.26 -17.01 10.61
C ALA A 116 5.29 -17.06 9.06
N PHE A 117 5.02 -15.95 8.37
CA PHE A 117 4.90 -15.93 6.91
C PHE A 117 6.29 -15.73 6.30
N THR A 118 6.63 -16.56 5.32
CA THR A 118 7.89 -16.48 4.60
C THR A 118 7.82 -15.36 3.54
N THR A 119 8.20 -14.14 3.93
CA THR A 119 8.24 -12.99 3.01
C THR A 119 9.55 -12.93 2.23
N MET A 120 9.51 -12.34 1.04
CA MET A 120 10.62 -12.08 0.11
C MET A 120 11.32 -13.32 -0.50
N VAL A 121 11.26 -14.48 0.15
CA VAL A 121 11.87 -15.72 -0.37
C VAL A 121 11.17 -16.17 -1.65
N GLY A 122 11.96 -16.55 -2.65
CA GLY A 122 11.48 -16.97 -3.97
C GLY A 122 11.48 -15.85 -5.02
N ILE A 123 11.64 -14.59 -4.61
CA ILE A 123 11.88 -13.48 -5.53
C ILE A 123 13.19 -13.73 -6.28
N THR A 124 13.18 -13.58 -7.60
CA THR A 124 14.34 -13.77 -8.48
C THR A 124 14.82 -12.49 -9.14
N ALA A 125 13.96 -11.45 -9.19
CA ALA A 125 14.28 -10.10 -9.63
C ALA A 125 13.87 -9.11 -8.52
N THR A 126 14.77 -8.88 -7.58
CA THR A 126 14.47 -8.01 -6.43
C THR A 126 14.67 -6.54 -6.77
N ASN A 127 13.84 -5.68 -6.19
CA ASN A 127 14.02 -4.22 -6.14
C ASN A 127 14.79 -3.77 -4.87
N GLN A 128 15.30 -4.73 -4.09
CA GLN A 128 16.10 -4.55 -2.87
C GLN A 128 15.39 -3.80 -1.74
N GLN A 129 14.06 -3.87 -1.70
CA GLN A 129 13.26 -3.29 -0.62
C GLN A 129 13.00 -4.32 0.46
N TYR A 130 12.79 -3.86 1.69
CA TYR A 130 12.61 -4.73 2.85
C TYR A 130 11.19 -4.61 3.37
N PRO A 131 10.54 -5.70 3.81
CA PRO A 131 9.26 -5.60 4.52
C PRO A 131 9.46 -4.83 5.84
N ARG A 132 9.07 -3.56 5.89
CA ARG A 132 9.19 -2.72 7.09
C ARG A 132 7.81 -2.33 7.61
N PRO A 133 7.68 -2.06 8.92
CA PRO A 133 6.40 -1.65 9.48
C PRO A 133 6.05 -0.24 9.02
N HIS A 134 4.81 -0.09 8.58
CA HIS A 134 4.15 1.17 8.22
C HIS A 134 3.12 1.54 9.29
N ASP A 135 2.44 2.68 9.14
CA ASP A 135 1.33 3.08 10.00
C ASP A 135 0.07 3.34 9.18
N TYR A 136 -0.58 2.25 8.77
CA TYR A 136 -1.78 2.33 7.95
C TYR A 136 -3.02 2.62 8.80
N SER A 137 -3.84 3.55 8.30
CA SER A 137 -5.22 3.75 8.71
C SER A 137 -6.14 3.51 7.51
N PHE A 138 -7.04 2.55 7.65
CA PHE A 138 -7.99 2.19 6.61
C PHE A 138 -9.39 2.73 6.90
N THR A 139 -10.13 3.10 5.86
CA THR A 139 -11.52 3.55 5.92
C THR A 139 -12.26 3.11 4.65
N PHE A 140 -13.24 2.23 4.81
CA PHE A 140 -14.08 1.71 3.72
C PHE A 140 -15.55 2.10 3.93
N PRO A 141 -16.32 2.38 2.87
CA PRO A 141 -17.76 2.56 2.98
C PRO A 141 -18.45 1.23 3.32
N ARG A 142 -19.44 1.24 4.20
CA ARG A 142 -20.25 0.03 4.49
C ARG A 142 -21.15 -0.39 3.35
N THR A 143 -21.56 0.58 2.54
CA THR A 143 -22.43 0.36 1.38
C THR A 143 -21.72 0.90 0.14
N PRO A 144 -21.08 0.02 -0.64
CA PRO A 144 -20.49 0.38 -1.93
C PRO A 144 -21.49 1.10 -2.84
N ALA A 145 -21.12 2.28 -3.35
CA ALA A 145 -21.92 2.99 -4.34
C ALA A 145 -21.66 2.40 -5.73
N ALA A 146 -22.70 2.11 -6.51
CA ALA A 146 -22.52 1.56 -7.85
C ALA A 146 -21.78 2.56 -8.76
N ALA A 147 -20.82 2.09 -9.55
CA ALA A 147 -20.21 2.89 -10.60
C ALA A 147 -21.08 2.86 -11.86
N ALA A 148 -20.97 3.89 -12.71
CA ALA A 148 -21.69 3.94 -13.98
C ALA A 148 -21.21 2.86 -14.96
N ALA A 149 -19.94 2.48 -14.88
CA ALA A 149 -19.31 1.40 -15.62
C ALA A 149 -18.16 0.80 -14.80
N PRO A 150 -17.73 -0.45 -15.07
CA PRO A 150 -16.56 -1.02 -14.41
C PRO A 150 -15.27 -0.25 -14.70
N THR A 151 -14.42 -0.11 -13.69
CA THR A 151 -13.15 0.62 -13.77
C THR A 151 -11.97 -0.35 -13.66
N VAL A 152 -11.05 -0.33 -14.62
CA VAL A 152 -9.81 -1.12 -14.53
C VAL A 152 -8.88 -0.46 -13.50
N PRO A 153 -8.25 -1.23 -12.59
CA PRO A 153 -7.33 -0.65 -11.62
C PRO A 153 -6.08 -0.07 -12.28
N GLY A 154 -5.57 1.03 -11.71
CA GLY A 154 -4.25 1.55 -12.07
C GLY A 154 -3.11 0.75 -11.43
N SER A 155 -1.89 1.27 -11.54
CA SER A 155 -0.71 0.79 -10.82
C SER A 155 -0.77 1.27 -9.36
N GLY A 156 -1.24 0.42 -8.45
CA GLY A 156 -1.30 0.75 -7.02
C GLY A 156 -2.24 -0.17 -6.25
N ALA A 157 -2.55 0.25 -5.02
CA ALA A 157 -3.44 -0.47 -4.14
C ALA A 157 -4.84 -0.63 -4.76
N ILE A 158 -5.31 -1.88 -4.80
CA ILE A 158 -6.67 -2.26 -5.18
C ILE A 158 -7.53 -2.62 -3.98
N GLY A 159 -6.94 -2.76 -2.79
CA GLY A 159 -7.62 -3.16 -1.58
C GLY A 159 -6.64 -3.43 -0.45
N VAL A 160 -7.14 -4.10 0.58
CA VAL A 160 -6.35 -4.57 1.72
C VAL A 160 -6.83 -5.96 2.14
N ALA A 161 -5.90 -6.83 2.50
CA ALA A 161 -6.20 -8.14 3.03
C ALA A 161 -6.67 -8.06 4.49
N VAL A 162 -7.32 -9.10 5.00
CA VAL A 162 -7.82 -9.13 6.40
C VAL A 162 -6.70 -9.21 7.45
N ASN A 163 -5.44 -9.37 7.03
CA ASN A 163 -4.27 -9.17 7.89
C ASN A 163 -3.69 -7.75 7.84
N GLY A 164 -4.33 -6.83 7.12
CA GLY A 164 -3.93 -5.43 7.04
C GLY A 164 -2.81 -5.13 6.05
N VAL A 165 -2.35 -6.14 5.30
CA VAL A 165 -1.39 -5.97 4.19
C VAL A 165 -2.13 -5.45 2.94
N PRO A 166 -1.64 -4.38 2.28
CA PRO A 166 -2.23 -3.90 1.04
C PRO A 166 -2.26 -4.95 -0.07
N LEU A 167 -3.30 -4.88 -0.91
CA LEU A 167 -3.43 -5.64 -2.15
C LEU A 167 -3.20 -4.69 -3.32
N PHE A 168 -2.30 -5.04 -4.23
CA PHE A 168 -1.92 -4.23 -5.37
C PHE A 168 -2.36 -4.89 -6.68
N SER A 169 -2.53 -4.07 -7.71
CA SER A 169 -2.75 -4.51 -9.09
C SER A 169 -1.63 -5.45 -9.54
N PRO A 170 -1.90 -6.53 -10.30
CA PRO A 170 -0.88 -7.53 -10.66
C PRO A 170 0.18 -7.02 -11.64
N TRP A 171 0.08 -5.76 -12.08
CA TRP A 171 0.95 -5.15 -13.08
C TRP A 171 2.11 -4.37 -12.44
N THR A 172 3.28 -4.45 -13.05
CA THR A 172 4.42 -3.59 -12.73
C THR A 172 4.13 -2.11 -13.03
N GLN A 173 4.88 -1.19 -12.42
CA GLN A 173 4.67 0.26 -12.56
C GLN A 173 5.45 0.90 -13.72
N GLY A 174 6.03 0.09 -14.60
CA GLY A 174 6.86 0.55 -15.71
C GLY A 174 6.06 1.03 -16.93
N ALA A 175 6.77 1.65 -17.88
CA ALA A 175 6.19 2.11 -19.15
C ALA A 175 5.50 0.99 -19.96
N ILE A 176 5.99 -0.25 -19.80
CA ILE A 176 5.35 -1.47 -20.31
C ILE A 176 4.90 -2.28 -19.09
N LEU A 177 3.59 -2.38 -18.92
CA LEU A 177 2.97 -3.17 -17.86
C LEU A 177 3.24 -4.65 -18.13
N GLN A 178 3.88 -5.31 -17.17
CA GLN A 178 4.09 -6.76 -17.17
C GLN A 178 3.51 -7.33 -15.88
N HIS A 179 3.13 -8.60 -15.88
CA HIS A 179 2.58 -9.22 -14.68
C HIS A 179 3.72 -9.45 -13.67
N THR A 180 3.60 -8.94 -12.44
CA THR A 180 4.66 -8.97 -11.42
C THR A 180 5.17 -10.38 -11.11
N LEU A 181 4.27 -11.38 -11.12
CA LEU A 181 4.63 -12.80 -11.04
C LEU A 181 5.60 -13.24 -12.15
N ASP A 182 5.33 -12.85 -13.41
CA ASP A 182 6.14 -13.27 -14.57
C ASP A 182 7.50 -12.59 -14.58
N MET A 183 7.59 -11.42 -13.95
CA MET A 183 8.84 -10.71 -13.73
C MET A 183 9.70 -11.33 -12.63
N GLY A 184 9.19 -12.35 -11.92
CA GLY A 184 9.91 -12.99 -10.83
C GLY A 184 10.08 -12.08 -9.61
N GLU A 185 9.20 -11.09 -9.45
CA GLU A 185 9.27 -10.07 -8.39
C GLU A 185 8.51 -10.48 -7.12
N LEU A 186 7.82 -11.63 -7.11
CA LEU A 186 6.97 -12.08 -6.00
C LEU A 186 7.59 -13.21 -5.19
N ASP A 187 7.34 -13.18 -3.90
CA ASP A 187 7.69 -14.24 -2.97
C ASP A 187 6.70 -15.42 -3.00
N VAL A 188 7.00 -16.44 -2.19
CA VAL A 188 6.15 -17.63 -2.06
C VAL A 188 4.73 -17.33 -1.57
N CYS A 189 4.52 -16.21 -0.88
CA CYS A 189 3.22 -15.77 -0.38
C CYS A 189 2.43 -14.92 -1.40
N GLY A 190 3.05 -14.52 -2.52
CA GLY A 190 2.44 -13.74 -3.59
C GLY A 190 2.59 -12.22 -3.43
N GLY A 191 3.54 -11.77 -2.61
CA GLY A 191 3.81 -10.35 -2.41
C GLY A 191 5.28 -10.00 -2.51
N HIS A 192 5.57 -8.71 -2.30
CA HIS A 192 6.93 -8.20 -2.13
C HIS A 192 6.93 -6.87 -1.37
N ALA A 193 8.10 -6.33 -1.04
CA ALA A 193 8.25 -4.97 -0.59
C ALA A 193 8.38 -3.99 -1.77
N GLY A 194 7.58 -2.94 -1.79
CA GLY A 194 7.64 -1.83 -2.74
C GLY A 194 8.70 -0.80 -2.34
N ARG A 195 8.86 0.26 -3.15
CA ARG A 195 9.85 1.33 -2.94
C ARG A 195 9.70 2.11 -1.63
N GLY A 196 8.54 2.00 -0.99
CA GLY A 196 8.31 2.55 0.34
C GLY A 196 8.82 1.65 1.47
N ASP A 197 9.45 0.51 1.14
CA ASP A 197 9.61 -0.64 2.05
C ASP A 197 8.26 -1.22 2.53
N ASP A 198 7.18 -0.95 1.77
CA ASP A 198 5.83 -1.42 2.05
C ASP A 198 5.63 -2.82 1.48
N TYR A 199 5.38 -3.81 2.34
CA TYR A 199 5.03 -5.15 1.86
C TYR A 199 3.58 -5.18 1.37
N HIS A 200 3.35 -5.73 0.17
CA HIS A 200 2.01 -5.87 -0.41
C HIS A 200 1.90 -7.09 -1.32
N TYR A 201 0.67 -7.61 -1.47
CA TYR A 201 0.38 -8.74 -2.36
C TYR A 201 -0.04 -8.25 -3.75
N HIS A 202 0.50 -8.86 -4.81
CA HIS A 202 0.07 -8.60 -6.20
C HIS A 202 -0.89 -9.67 -6.74
N ILE A 203 -0.91 -10.83 -6.10
CA ILE A 203 -1.78 -11.96 -6.42
C ILE A 203 -2.50 -12.43 -5.16
N ALA A 204 -3.36 -13.45 -5.27
CA ALA A 204 -4.04 -14.05 -4.13
C ALA A 204 -3.05 -14.28 -2.96
N PRO A 205 -3.33 -13.76 -1.74
CA PRO A 205 -2.45 -13.89 -0.58
C PRO A 205 -2.32 -15.35 -0.09
N LYS A 206 -1.54 -16.19 -0.78
CA LYS A 206 -1.51 -17.65 -0.60
C LYS A 206 -1.32 -18.06 0.87
N CYS A 207 -0.25 -17.56 1.50
CA CYS A 207 0.04 -17.86 2.91
C CYS A 207 -1.06 -17.38 3.87
N LEU A 208 -1.71 -16.24 3.57
CA LEU A 208 -2.85 -15.78 4.37
C LEU A 208 -4.04 -16.73 4.21
N ILE A 209 -4.40 -17.08 2.99
CA ILE A 209 -5.53 -17.99 2.70
C ILE A 209 -5.29 -19.33 3.41
N ASP A 210 -4.08 -19.88 3.31
CA ASP A 210 -3.65 -21.10 4.00
C ASP A 210 -3.76 -20.96 5.53
N SER A 211 -3.31 -19.83 6.10
CA SER A 211 -3.40 -19.58 7.55
C SER A 211 -4.84 -19.43 8.06
N LEU A 212 -5.77 -18.92 7.23
CA LEU A 212 -7.19 -18.82 7.58
C LEU A 212 -7.86 -20.20 7.57
N GLY A 213 -7.39 -21.09 6.70
CA GLY A 213 -7.82 -22.48 6.60
C GLY A 213 -9.22 -22.66 5.98
N ALA A 214 -9.52 -23.91 5.62
CA ALA A 214 -10.75 -24.27 4.92
C ALA A 214 -12.03 -23.91 5.70
N ALA A 215 -12.01 -23.96 7.04
CA ALA A 215 -13.17 -23.61 7.84
C ALA A 215 -13.61 -22.15 7.65
N LYS A 216 -12.66 -21.19 7.65
CA LYS A 216 -12.98 -19.79 7.39
C LYS A 216 -13.28 -19.56 5.91
N VAL A 217 -12.48 -20.13 5.02
CA VAL A 217 -12.55 -19.82 3.59
C VAL A 217 -13.76 -20.47 2.91
N GLU A 218 -14.00 -21.77 3.11
CA GLU A 218 -15.03 -22.53 2.40
C GLU A 218 -16.34 -22.60 3.19
N THR A 219 -16.27 -22.98 4.48
CA THR A 219 -17.48 -23.23 5.29
C THR A 219 -18.14 -21.93 5.72
N GLN A 220 -17.38 -21.05 6.39
CA GLN A 220 -17.89 -19.76 6.87
C GLN A 220 -18.02 -18.75 5.73
N LYS A 221 -17.33 -18.99 4.60
CA LYS A 221 -17.21 -18.04 3.49
C LYS A 221 -16.83 -16.68 4.08
N SER A 222 -15.75 -16.62 4.84
CA SER A 222 -15.22 -15.35 5.35
C SER A 222 -14.49 -14.61 4.22
N PRO A 223 -14.52 -13.27 4.21
CA PRO A 223 -13.68 -12.52 3.28
C PRO A 223 -12.19 -12.65 3.68
N ILE A 224 -11.32 -12.56 2.68
CA ILE A 224 -9.87 -12.50 2.83
C ILE A 224 -9.32 -11.09 2.60
N GLY A 225 -10.15 -10.16 2.15
CA GLY A 225 -9.80 -8.75 1.97
C GLY A 225 -11.01 -7.88 1.64
N ILE A 226 -10.75 -6.60 1.45
CA ILE A 226 -11.69 -5.57 1.04
C ILE A 226 -11.09 -4.82 -0.14
N ALA A 227 -11.82 -4.75 -1.26
CA ALA A 227 -11.42 -3.96 -2.42
C ALA A 227 -11.65 -2.46 -2.18
N ASN A 228 -10.96 -1.60 -2.92
CA ASN A 228 -11.04 -0.14 -2.80
C ASN A 228 -12.38 0.46 -3.25
N ASP A 229 -13.28 -0.37 -3.79
CA ASP A 229 -14.67 0.00 -4.03
C ASP A 229 -15.62 -0.46 -2.90
N GLY A 230 -15.07 -1.02 -1.82
CA GLY A 230 -15.77 -1.45 -0.60
C GLY A 230 -16.35 -2.87 -0.66
N ASN A 231 -16.18 -3.60 -1.76
CA ASN A 231 -16.67 -4.98 -1.84
C ASN A 231 -15.71 -5.98 -1.17
N PRO A 232 -16.24 -7.05 -0.53
CA PRO A 232 -15.40 -8.11 0.01
C PRO A 232 -14.68 -8.89 -1.09
N ILE A 233 -13.47 -9.37 -0.78
CA ILE A 233 -12.69 -10.31 -1.59
C ILE A 233 -12.71 -11.66 -0.88
N ARG A 234 -12.93 -12.75 -1.62
CA ARG A 234 -13.05 -14.12 -1.12
C ARG A 234 -12.11 -15.08 -1.87
N ALA A 235 -11.98 -16.29 -1.34
CA ALA A 235 -11.21 -17.39 -1.95
C ALA A 235 -12.00 -18.70 -1.98
N LEU A 236 -13.28 -18.64 -2.35
CA LEU A 236 -14.13 -19.82 -2.46
C LEU A 236 -13.57 -20.79 -3.51
N GLY A 237 -13.52 -22.07 -3.19
CA GLY A 237 -12.95 -23.11 -4.02
C GLY A 237 -11.42 -23.23 -3.98
N TRP A 238 -10.76 -22.53 -3.05
CA TRP A 238 -9.31 -22.61 -2.84
C TRP A 238 -8.87 -23.96 -2.28
N PHE A 239 -9.58 -24.46 -1.26
CA PHE A 239 -9.29 -25.76 -0.63
C PHE A 239 -10.17 -26.87 -1.18
N GLN A 240 -11.32 -26.52 -1.75
CA GLN A 240 -12.29 -27.47 -2.27
C GLN A 240 -12.64 -27.14 -3.72
N PRO A 241 -11.96 -27.73 -4.72
CA PRO A 241 -12.21 -27.46 -6.14
C PRO A 241 -13.67 -27.65 -6.56
N SER A 242 -14.41 -28.56 -5.91
CA SER A 242 -15.86 -28.77 -6.13
C SER A 242 -16.73 -27.58 -5.69
N ALA A 243 -16.22 -26.71 -4.81
CA ALA A 243 -16.87 -25.48 -4.37
C ALA A 243 -16.46 -24.26 -5.22
N SER A 244 -15.71 -24.48 -6.31
CA SER A 244 -15.28 -23.42 -7.22
C SER A 244 -16.46 -22.62 -7.77
N VAL A 245 -16.27 -21.31 -7.81
CA VAL A 245 -17.23 -20.34 -8.36
C VAL A 245 -16.78 -19.75 -9.69
N GLU A 246 -15.64 -20.17 -10.26
CA GLU A 246 -15.02 -19.54 -11.43
C GLU A 246 -15.98 -19.39 -12.62
N SER A 247 -16.82 -20.39 -12.91
CA SER A 247 -17.78 -20.33 -14.03
C SER A 247 -18.95 -19.36 -13.79
N GLN A 248 -19.11 -18.84 -12.58
CA GLN A 248 -20.18 -17.92 -12.17
C GLN A 248 -19.70 -16.47 -12.08
N LEU A 249 -18.39 -16.24 -12.14
CA LEU A 249 -17.80 -14.92 -12.02
C LEU A 249 -18.06 -14.09 -13.29
N ASP A 250 -18.30 -12.81 -13.10
CA ASP A 250 -18.32 -11.84 -14.18
C ASP A 250 -16.89 -11.48 -14.64
N LYS A 251 -16.79 -10.59 -15.64
CA LYS A 251 -15.50 -10.15 -16.19
C LYS A 251 -14.56 -9.48 -15.16
N CYS A 252 -15.09 -8.99 -14.05
CA CYS A 252 -14.33 -8.37 -12.97
C CYS A 252 -13.85 -9.38 -11.91
N ARG A 253 -14.13 -10.68 -12.11
CA ARG A 253 -13.91 -11.77 -11.15
C ARG A 253 -14.83 -11.69 -9.93
N GLY A 254 -16.01 -11.11 -10.05
CA GLY A 254 -16.98 -11.04 -8.97
C GLY A 254 -18.33 -11.65 -9.30
N MET A 255 -19.15 -11.86 -8.26
CA MET A 255 -20.50 -12.37 -8.37
C MET A 255 -21.35 -11.86 -7.20
N ARG A 256 -22.65 -12.12 -7.22
CA ARG A 256 -23.55 -11.82 -6.10
C ARG A 256 -23.85 -13.09 -5.29
N ASP A 257 -23.91 -12.95 -3.98
CA ASP A 257 -24.43 -14.02 -3.12
C ASP A 257 -25.97 -14.11 -3.17
N ALA A 258 -26.54 -15.07 -2.44
CA ALA A 258 -27.99 -15.28 -2.37
C ALA A 258 -28.75 -14.08 -1.78
N ALA A 259 -28.08 -13.21 -1.01
CA ALA A 259 -28.64 -11.97 -0.49
C ALA A 259 -28.47 -10.78 -1.46
N GLY A 260 -27.86 -11.00 -2.63
CA GLY A 260 -27.60 -10.00 -3.65
C GLY A 260 -26.37 -9.14 -3.40
N LYS A 261 -25.56 -9.41 -2.36
CA LYS A 261 -24.33 -8.65 -2.06
C LYS A 261 -23.23 -9.10 -3.02
N TYR A 262 -22.59 -8.12 -3.66
CA TYR A 262 -21.49 -8.37 -4.60
C TYR A 262 -20.19 -8.66 -3.83
N PHE A 263 -19.37 -9.57 -4.36
CA PHE A 263 -18.03 -9.86 -3.85
C PHE A 263 -17.11 -10.31 -5.00
N TYR A 264 -15.81 -10.07 -4.85
CA TYR A 264 -14.77 -10.63 -5.73
C TYR A 264 -14.30 -11.98 -5.22
N ASN A 265 -13.90 -12.87 -6.11
CA ASN A 265 -13.26 -14.14 -5.76
C ASN A 265 -11.89 -14.25 -6.44
N VAL A 266 -10.84 -14.47 -5.65
CA VAL A 266 -9.49 -14.67 -6.20
C VAL A 266 -9.42 -15.96 -6.99
N GLN A 267 -8.52 -16.01 -7.96
CA GLN A 267 -8.30 -17.21 -8.77
C GLN A 267 -7.50 -18.23 -7.98
N SER A 268 -7.93 -19.49 -7.96
CA SER A 268 -7.22 -20.58 -7.27
C SER A 268 -6.15 -21.27 -8.13
N THR A 269 -6.05 -20.92 -9.41
CA THR A 269 -5.06 -21.44 -10.36
C THR A 269 -3.99 -20.41 -10.70
N ALA A 270 -2.95 -20.84 -11.41
CA ALA A 270 -1.83 -20.00 -11.83
C ALA A 270 -2.27 -18.64 -12.39
N LYS A 271 -1.47 -17.61 -12.08
CA LYS A 271 -1.75 -16.16 -12.06
C LYS A 271 -2.43 -15.66 -10.80
N TRP A 272 -3.32 -16.45 -10.19
CA TRP A 272 -3.93 -16.15 -8.89
C TRP A 272 -4.53 -14.73 -8.81
N ASP A 273 -5.19 -14.31 -9.89
CA ASP A 273 -5.71 -12.94 -10.02
C ASP A 273 -6.69 -12.58 -8.90
N ILE A 274 -6.55 -11.38 -8.34
CA ILE A 274 -7.42 -10.88 -7.26
C ILE A 274 -8.75 -10.38 -7.82
N LEU A 275 -8.70 -9.44 -8.77
CA LEU A 275 -9.83 -8.85 -9.50
C LEU A 275 -9.33 -8.22 -10.80
N ASN A 276 -10.22 -8.08 -11.79
CA ASN A 276 -9.88 -7.45 -13.08
C ASN A 276 -10.40 -6.01 -13.22
N CYS A 277 -11.48 -5.68 -12.50
CA CYS A 277 -12.08 -4.35 -12.49
C CYS A 277 -12.88 -4.11 -11.22
N PHE A 278 -13.11 -2.84 -10.89
CA PHE A 278 -14.04 -2.41 -9.85
C PHE A 278 -15.44 -2.21 -10.43
N THR A 279 -16.47 -2.78 -9.80
CA THR A 279 -17.87 -2.57 -10.19
C THR A 279 -18.55 -1.43 -9.45
N ASN A 280 -17.98 -1.04 -8.30
CA ASN A 280 -18.45 0.06 -7.48
C ASN A 280 -17.48 1.25 -7.57
N GLN A 281 -17.91 2.40 -7.06
CA GLN A 281 -17.09 3.61 -7.02
C GLN A 281 -15.84 3.36 -6.15
N VAL A 282 -14.67 3.50 -6.76
CA VAL A 282 -13.39 3.44 -6.07
C VAL A 282 -13.26 4.65 -5.17
N VAL A 283 -12.86 4.42 -3.93
CA VAL A 283 -12.57 5.47 -2.95
C VAL A 283 -11.12 5.36 -2.47
N ASN A 284 -10.57 6.47 -1.98
CA ASN A 284 -9.28 6.42 -1.30
C ASN A 284 -9.49 5.84 0.10
N THR A 285 -9.03 4.61 0.32
CA THR A 285 -9.33 3.82 1.52
C THR A 285 -8.21 3.81 2.54
N SER A 286 -7.01 4.27 2.18
CA SER A 286 -5.84 4.14 3.04
C SER A 286 -5.13 5.47 3.23
N ARG A 287 -4.62 5.66 4.44
CA ARG A 287 -3.60 6.65 4.77
C ARG A 287 -2.44 5.90 5.37
N ASP A 288 -1.23 6.36 5.06
CA ASP A 288 0.00 5.73 5.47
C ASP A 288 0.97 6.79 5.99
N ASN A 289 1.76 6.40 6.98
CA ASN A 289 2.88 7.17 7.50
C ASN A 289 4.05 6.20 7.71
N TRP A 290 5.18 6.50 7.08
CA TRP A 290 6.34 5.61 7.03
C TRP A 290 7.64 6.41 6.95
N THR A 291 8.76 5.71 7.15
CA THR A 291 10.09 6.32 7.13
C THR A 291 10.96 5.63 6.10
N GLY A 292 11.41 6.39 5.10
CA GLY A 292 12.32 5.89 4.07
C GLY A 292 13.72 5.56 4.59
N ARG A 293 14.47 4.85 3.76
CA ARG A 293 15.89 4.55 3.99
C ARG A 293 16.72 5.65 3.38
N PHE A 294 17.77 6.05 4.09
CA PHE A 294 18.66 7.12 3.66
C PHE A 294 20.10 6.69 3.91
N ASP A 295 21.02 7.21 3.11
CA ASP A 295 22.44 7.10 3.39
C ASP A 295 22.89 8.20 4.37
N SER A 296 24.16 8.13 4.81
CA SER A 296 24.72 9.09 5.77
C SER A 296 24.74 10.55 5.27
N GLN A 297 24.49 10.79 3.99
CA GLN A 297 24.41 12.12 3.38
C GLN A 297 22.95 12.61 3.26
N GLY A 298 21.98 11.79 3.69
CA GLY A 298 20.56 12.11 3.60
C GLY A 298 19.95 11.83 2.23
N ASN A 299 20.66 11.14 1.32
CA ASN A 299 20.09 10.74 0.05
C ASN A 299 19.20 9.50 0.23
N PRO A 300 18.02 9.43 -0.42
CA PRO A 300 17.19 8.24 -0.38
C PRO A 300 17.93 7.02 -0.91
N ILE A 301 17.82 5.91 -0.20
CA ILE A 301 18.26 4.60 -0.67
C ILE A 301 17.07 3.90 -1.30
N VAL A 302 17.08 3.85 -2.63
CA VAL A 302 16.16 3.06 -3.43
C VAL A 302 17.03 2.17 -4.29
N GLY A 303 17.20 0.91 -3.88
CA GLY A 303 18.08 -0.02 -4.58
C GLY A 303 17.73 -0.23 -6.05
N ALA A 304 18.70 -0.71 -6.80
CA ALA A 304 18.53 -1.14 -8.20
C ALA A 304 17.65 -2.40 -8.32
N LYS A 305 17.12 -2.67 -9.52
CA LYS A 305 16.63 -4.02 -9.83
C LYS A 305 17.83 -4.94 -10.06
N VAL A 306 17.87 -6.07 -9.35
CA VAL A 306 18.99 -7.02 -9.40
C VAL A 306 18.48 -8.44 -9.60
N ALA A 307 19.19 -9.21 -10.41
CA ALA A 307 18.96 -10.64 -10.60
C ALA A 307 19.48 -11.47 -9.39
N LEU A 308 18.96 -11.18 -8.21
CA LEU A 308 19.26 -11.87 -6.95
C LEU A 308 18.07 -12.76 -6.59
N THR A 309 18.29 -14.08 -6.54
CA THR A 309 17.31 -15.03 -6.02
C THR A 309 17.37 -15.05 -4.51
N ILE A 310 16.33 -14.54 -3.86
CA ILE A 310 16.25 -14.46 -2.40
C ILE A 310 15.91 -15.84 -1.83
N THR A 311 16.81 -16.38 -1.01
CA THR A 311 16.66 -17.68 -0.33
C THR A 311 16.36 -17.52 1.16
N ASN A 312 16.73 -16.38 1.74
CA ASN A 312 16.45 -16.06 3.13
C ASN A 312 16.09 -14.57 3.29
N SER A 313 15.16 -14.29 4.19
CA SER A 313 14.74 -12.94 4.59
C SER A 313 14.53 -12.94 6.09
N SER A 314 15.21 -12.04 6.79
CA SER A 314 15.18 -12.01 8.25
C SER A 314 15.29 -10.60 8.81
N THR A 315 14.95 -10.46 10.09
CA THR A 315 15.15 -9.23 10.85
C THR A 315 15.94 -9.56 12.11
N VAL A 316 17.06 -8.89 12.30
CA VAL A 316 17.90 -9.02 13.49
C VAL A 316 17.72 -7.77 14.35
N GLU A 317 17.35 -7.95 15.61
CA GLU A 317 17.27 -6.86 16.57
C GLU A 317 18.61 -6.74 17.30
N ALA A 318 19.28 -5.59 17.13
CA ALA A 318 20.63 -5.34 17.63
C ALA A 318 20.69 -3.94 18.25
N SER A 319 20.95 -3.86 19.56
CA SER A 319 21.02 -2.59 20.31
C SER A 319 19.80 -1.67 20.11
N GLY A 320 18.59 -2.23 20.02
CA GLY A 320 17.34 -1.49 19.79
C GLY A 320 17.11 -1.02 18.34
N VAL A 321 17.99 -1.40 17.41
CA VAL A 321 17.86 -1.17 15.98
C VAL A 321 17.45 -2.48 15.30
N LYS A 322 16.53 -2.39 14.33
CA LYS A 322 16.15 -3.53 13.48
C LYS A 322 16.98 -3.50 12.20
N CYS A 323 17.76 -4.55 12.00
CA CYS A 323 18.51 -4.82 10.79
C CYS A 323 17.73 -5.78 9.91
N TYR A 324 17.29 -5.32 8.74
CA TYR A 324 16.60 -6.16 7.75
C TYR A 324 17.63 -6.77 6.83
N VAL A 325 17.61 -8.09 6.66
CA VAL A 325 18.61 -8.85 5.92
C VAL A 325 17.93 -9.70 4.87
N MET A 326 18.46 -9.68 3.66
CA MET A 326 18.13 -10.66 2.62
C MET A 326 19.40 -11.34 2.13
N GLU A 327 19.36 -12.67 2.04
CA GLU A 327 20.43 -13.50 1.50
C GLU A 327 19.92 -14.26 0.29
N GLY A 328 20.82 -14.57 -0.63
CA GLY A 328 20.43 -15.23 -1.87
C GLY A 328 21.58 -15.47 -2.81
N ASP A 329 21.24 -15.90 -4.02
CA ASP A 329 22.18 -16.17 -5.09
C ASP A 329 22.05 -15.12 -6.20
N LEU A 330 23.12 -14.37 -6.42
CA LEU A 330 23.24 -13.46 -7.55
C LEU A 330 23.38 -14.27 -8.85
N ARG A 331 22.73 -13.84 -9.93
CA ARG A 331 22.67 -14.58 -11.19
C ARG A 331 23.08 -13.72 -12.39
N ASN A 332 24.30 -13.92 -12.87
CA ASN A 332 24.84 -13.28 -14.08
C ASN A 332 24.66 -11.74 -14.07
N GLN A 333 24.74 -11.14 -12.89
CA GLN A 333 24.54 -9.70 -12.72
C GLN A 333 25.80 -8.97 -13.17
N GLN A 334 25.65 -7.92 -13.98
CA GLN A 334 26.76 -7.05 -14.34
C GLN A 334 27.12 -6.18 -13.13
N VAL A 335 28.26 -6.47 -12.50
CA VAL A 335 28.75 -5.75 -11.30
C VAL A 335 30.01 -4.98 -11.64
N ILE A 336 30.00 -3.68 -11.37
CA ILE A 336 31.11 -2.76 -11.55
C ILE A 336 32.11 -2.97 -10.41
N GLN A 337 33.34 -3.28 -10.78
CA GLN A 337 34.45 -3.51 -9.87
C GLN A 337 35.15 -2.18 -9.53
N THR A 338 35.99 -2.17 -8.49
CA THR A 338 36.72 -0.98 -8.03
C THR A 338 37.61 -0.33 -9.12
N ASP A 339 38.12 -1.13 -10.06
CA ASP A 339 38.90 -0.65 -11.23
C ASP A 339 38.00 -0.16 -12.39
N GLN A 340 36.69 -0.03 -12.16
CA GLN A 340 35.64 0.32 -13.12
C GLN A 340 35.44 -0.69 -14.26
N SER A 341 36.06 -1.88 -14.19
CA SER A 341 35.68 -2.98 -15.06
C SER A 341 34.28 -3.50 -14.71
N VAL A 342 33.57 -4.02 -15.70
CA VAL A 342 32.24 -4.64 -15.49
C VAL A 342 32.42 -6.15 -15.58
N LYS A 343 32.03 -6.85 -14.51
CA LYS A 343 32.14 -8.30 -14.41
C LYS A 343 30.76 -8.93 -14.23
N SER A 344 30.46 -9.95 -15.03
CA SER A 344 29.34 -10.82 -14.72
C SER A 344 29.61 -11.61 -13.44
N THR A 345 28.76 -11.41 -12.43
CA THR A 345 28.92 -11.98 -11.10
C THR A 345 27.74 -12.88 -10.78
N SER A 346 28.04 -14.07 -10.28
CA SER A 346 27.08 -15.06 -9.78
C SER A 346 27.56 -15.66 -8.47
N GLY A 347 26.64 -16.15 -7.66
CA GLY A 347 26.91 -16.86 -6.42
C GLY A 347 26.31 -16.19 -5.19
N PRO A 348 26.58 -16.73 -3.99
CA PRO A 348 25.96 -16.25 -2.76
C PRO A 348 26.29 -14.79 -2.50
N THR A 349 25.26 -14.01 -2.14
CA THR A 349 25.39 -12.64 -1.66
C THR A 349 24.36 -12.34 -0.58
N ALA A 350 24.56 -11.27 0.17
CA ALA A 350 23.53 -10.69 1.01
C ALA A 350 23.40 -9.18 0.77
N ILE A 351 22.25 -8.63 1.13
CA ILE A 351 22.01 -7.20 1.30
C ILE A 351 21.35 -6.98 2.66
N PHE A 352 21.60 -5.85 3.29
CA PHE A 352 20.94 -5.51 4.54
C PHE A 352 20.82 -4.00 4.74
N TYR A 353 19.90 -3.60 5.61
CA TYR A 353 19.81 -2.24 6.10
C TYR A 353 19.47 -2.22 7.59
N CYS A 354 20.30 -1.55 8.39
CA CYS A 354 20.01 -1.22 9.78
C CYS A 354 19.74 0.28 9.92
N ASP A 355 20.67 1.09 9.40
CA ASP A 355 20.66 2.54 9.50
C ASP A 355 21.55 3.18 8.40
N PRO A 356 21.57 4.52 8.27
CA PRO A 356 22.36 5.20 7.24
C PRO A 356 23.89 4.98 7.25
N ALA A 357 24.46 4.40 8.31
CA ALA A 357 25.87 4.06 8.46
C ALA A 357 26.13 2.55 8.62
N CYS A 358 25.09 1.73 8.39
CA CYS A 358 25.15 0.28 8.39
C CYS A 358 24.15 -0.31 7.39
N TYR A 359 24.59 -0.46 6.14
CA TYR A 359 23.83 -1.10 5.06
C TYR A 359 24.73 -1.67 3.96
N THR A 360 24.15 -2.56 3.16
CA THR A 360 24.70 -3.02 1.88
C THR A 360 23.62 -3.06 0.83
N GLU A 361 23.91 -2.55 -0.37
CA GLU A 361 22.95 -2.53 -1.47
C GLU A 361 23.63 -2.34 -2.82
N PHE A 362 22.97 -2.77 -3.89
CA PHE A 362 23.39 -2.52 -5.26
C PHE A 362 22.72 -1.25 -5.80
N PHE A 363 23.52 -0.39 -6.44
CA PHE A 363 23.04 0.84 -7.07
C PHE A 363 23.41 0.90 -8.55
N GLU A 364 22.53 1.49 -9.35
CA GLU A 364 22.85 1.85 -10.72
C GLU A 364 23.67 3.15 -10.74
N PRO A 365 24.78 3.21 -11.49
CA PRO A 365 25.59 4.42 -11.61
C PRO A 365 24.91 5.49 -12.48
N THR A 366 25.27 6.76 -12.27
CA THR A 366 24.91 7.85 -13.20
C THR A 366 25.85 7.91 -14.41
N ALA A 367 27.03 7.30 -14.30
CA ALA A 367 28.05 7.24 -15.34
C ALA A 367 27.72 6.27 -16.50
N ARG A 368 28.54 6.32 -17.56
CA ARG A 368 28.35 5.55 -18.81
C ARG A 368 28.85 4.11 -18.69
N PHE A 369 28.10 3.28 -17.96
CA PHE A 369 28.26 1.83 -17.95
C PHE A 369 27.22 1.15 -18.84
N PRO A 370 27.44 -0.11 -19.28
CA PRO A 370 26.41 -0.89 -19.95
C PRO A 370 25.10 -0.91 -19.13
N GLY A 371 23.95 -0.90 -19.81
CA GLY A 371 22.65 -0.92 -19.15
C GLY A 371 22.50 -2.10 -18.20
N GLY A 372 21.91 -1.86 -17.02
CA GLY A 372 21.77 -2.87 -15.98
C GLY A 372 23.04 -3.18 -15.18
N SER A 373 24.15 -2.48 -15.42
CA SER A 373 25.34 -2.57 -14.56
C SER A 373 25.06 -1.90 -13.21
N VAL A 374 25.43 -2.57 -12.13
CA VAL A 374 25.30 -2.07 -10.76
C VAL A 374 26.64 -2.08 -10.05
N TYR A 375 26.82 -1.24 -9.04
CA TYR A 375 27.94 -1.38 -8.11
C TYR A 375 27.40 -1.75 -6.72
N TYR A 376 28.17 -2.56 -5.99
CA TYR A 376 27.79 -2.99 -4.65
C TYR A 376 28.39 -2.03 -3.62
N GLU A 377 27.54 -1.29 -2.92
CA GLU A 377 27.95 -0.38 -1.87
C GLU A 377 27.88 -1.09 -0.51
N ARG A 378 28.96 -1.01 0.26
CA ARG A 378 29.07 -1.65 1.56
C ARG A 378 29.47 -0.64 2.62
N VAL A 379 28.51 -0.22 3.43
CA VAL A 379 28.71 0.69 4.54
C VAL A 379 28.55 -0.09 5.84
N THR A 380 29.67 -0.42 6.49
CA THR A 380 29.69 -1.20 7.74
C THR A 380 30.43 -0.47 8.86
N THR A 381 30.58 0.85 8.76
CA THR A 381 31.46 1.63 9.65
C THR A 381 30.89 1.78 11.05
N ARG A 382 29.57 1.75 11.21
CA ARG A 382 28.90 1.91 12.51
C ARG A 382 27.71 0.95 12.69
N CYS A 383 27.91 -0.32 12.35
CA CYS A 383 26.88 -1.32 12.61
C CYS A 383 26.59 -1.49 14.11
N PRO A 384 25.31 -1.68 14.49
CA PRO A 384 24.93 -1.79 15.90
C PRO A 384 25.54 -3.04 16.54
N SER A 385 25.89 -2.93 17.83
CA SER A 385 26.37 -4.08 18.59
C SER A 385 25.32 -5.19 18.61
N GLY A 386 25.77 -6.42 18.33
CA GLY A 386 24.91 -7.59 18.14
C GLY A 386 24.57 -7.90 16.68
N PHE A 387 24.84 -6.99 15.74
CA PHE A 387 24.76 -7.27 14.31
C PHE A 387 26.16 -7.47 13.73
N ASN A 388 26.42 -8.64 13.13
CA ASN A 388 27.72 -8.97 12.55
C ASN A 388 27.62 -9.09 11.01
N PRO A 389 27.92 -8.03 10.24
CA PRO A 389 27.94 -8.12 8.78
C PRO A 389 28.92 -9.17 8.23
N GLN A 390 29.98 -9.52 8.96
CA GLN A 390 31.00 -10.46 8.49
C GLN A 390 30.53 -11.92 8.47
N SER A 391 29.42 -12.24 9.15
CA SER A 391 28.82 -13.58 9.05
C SER A 391 27.96 -13.76 7.80
N LEU A 392 27.69 -12.68 7.05
CA LEU A 392 26.90 -12.71 5.83
C LEU A 392 27.84 -12.88 4.61
N PRO A 393 27.37 -13.53 3.54
CA PRO A 393 28.12 -13.65 2.30
C PRO A 393 28.15 -12.30 1.55
N LEU A 394 28.92 -11.31 2.02
CA LEU A 394 28.96 -9.99 1.38
C LEU A 394 29.95 -9.96 0.20
N LEU A 395 29.58 -9.33 -0.90
CA LEU A 395 30.53 -8.98 -1.95
C LEU A 395 31.55 -7.94 -1.45
N ALA A 396 32.66 -7.82 -2.19
CA ALA A 396 33.56 -6.69 -2.04
C ALA A 396 32.81 -5.39 -2.40
N GLY A 397 32.84 -4.42 -1.49
CA GLY A 397 32.27 -3.10 -1.75
C GLY A 397 33.10 -2.35 -2.80
N TYR A 398 32.42 -1.64 -3.70
CA TYR A 398 33.07 -0.76 -4.66
C TYR A 398 33.80 0.37 -3.92
N ALA A 399 35.11 0.49 -4.16
CA ALA A 399 35.98 1.47 -3.51
C ALA A 399 36.66 2.43 -4.51
N GLY A 400 36.13 2.49 -5.75
CA GLY A 400 36.65 3.37 -6.79
C GLY A 400 36.11 4.80 -6.69
N PRO A 401 36.38 5.65 -7.70
CA PRO A 401 35.82 7.00 -7.79
C PRO A 401 34.29 6.99 -7.75
N SER A 402 33.67 8.04 -7.20
CA SER A 402 32.20 8.13 -7.10
C SER A 402 31.53 7.95 -8.46
N LEU A 403 30.58 7.01 -8.54
CA LEU A 403 29.83 6.70 -9.75
C LEU A 403 28.45 7.38 -9.81
N GLY A 404 28.07 8.07 -8.72
CA GLY A 404 26.72 8.56 -8.49
C GLY A 404 25.68 7.44 -8.36
N LYS A 405 24.49 7.77 -7.83
CA LYS A 405 23.35 6.85 -7.75
C LYS A 405 22.27 7.36 -8.70
N ARG A 406 21.88 6.55 -9.68
CA ARG A 406 20.74 6.86 -10.53
C ARG A 406 19.46 6.74 -9.70
N ALA A 407 18.54 7.69 -9.88
CA ALA A 407 17.21 7.56 -9.30
C ALA A 407 16.53 6.30 -9.87
N ALA A 408 15.89 5.51 -8.99
CA ALA A 408 15.18 4.31 -9.42
C ALA A 408 14.12 4.67 -10.49
N GLN A 409 14.20 4.07 -11.67
CA GLN A 409 13.26 4.32 -12.78
C GLN A 409 11.96 3.54 -12.55
N GLY A 410 10.82 4.24 -12.50
CA GLY A 410 9.49 3.69 -12.16
C GLY A 410 9.08 2.42 -12.89
#